data_AF-X1US47-F1
#
_entry.id   AF-X1US47-F1
#
_cell.length_a   1.000
_cell.length_b   1.000
_cell.length_c   1.000
_cell.angle_alpha   90.00
_cell.angle_beta   90.00
_cell.angle_gamma   90.00
#
_symmetry.space_group_name_H-M   'P 1'
#
loop_
_entity.id
_entity.type
_entity.pdbx_description
1 polymer ?
#
loop_
_entity_poly.entity_id
_entity_poly.type
_entity_poly.pdbx_seq_one_letter_code
_entity_poly.pdbx_strand_id
1 'polypeptide(L)' 'MVRLIVLPHEAIIDGFKGNVDFYVHRGIPCARSWPKSPGKR' A
#
# COMPACT_ATOMS: atom_id res chain seq x y z
N MET A 1 8.25 -1.65 3.22
CA MET A 1 7.75 -1.94 1.86
C MET A 1 7.98 -3.41 1.60
N VAL A 2 6.94 -4.14 1.24
CA VAL A 2 6.99 -5.57 0.93
C VAL A 2 6.70 -5.74 -0.56
N ARG A 3 7.50 -6.55 -1.23
CA ARG A 3 7.32 -6.88 -2.64
C ARG A 3 6.20 -7.91 -2.79
N LEU A 4 5.27 -7.63 -3.68
CA LEU A 4 4.22 -8.56 -4.08
C LEU A 4 4.62 -9.28 -5.37
N ILE A 5 4.05 -10.47 -5.59
CA ILE A 5 4.17 -11.19 -6.85
C ILE A 5 3.23 -10.56 -7.89
N VAL A 6 2.05 -10.10 -7.45
CA VAL A 6 1.02 -9.45 -8.27
C VAL A 6 0.31 -8.37 -7.45
N LEU A 7 -0.21 -7.34 -8.12
CA LEU A 7 -1.07 -6.34 -7.47
C LEU A 7 -2.47 -6.94 -7.26
N PRO A 8 -3.06 -6.86 -6.05
CA PRO A 8 -4.43 -7.30 -5.82
C PRO A 8 -5.44 -6.41 -6.56
N HIS A 9 -6.67 -6.92 -6.74
CA HIS A 9 -7.76 -6.20 -7.40
C HIS A 9 -8.12 -4.90 -6.64
N GLU A 10 -8.56 -3.86 -7.35
CA GLU A 10 -8.83 -2.52 -6.77
C GLU A 10 -9.81 -2.59 -5.59
N ALA A 11 -10.87 -3.37 -5.69
CA ALA A 11 -11.83 -3.59 -4.60
C ALA A 11 -11.18 -4.08 -3.29
N ILE A 12 -10.11 -4.87 -3.37
CA ILE A 12 -9.36 -5.33 -2.20
C ILE A 12 -8.50 -4.19 -1.66
N ILE A 13 -7.81 -3.46 -2.55
CA ILE A 13 -6.98 -2.30 -2.18
C ILE A 13 -7.81 -1.26 -1.43
N ASP A 14 -9.00 -0.96 -1.92
CA ASP A 14 -9.93 -0.01 -1.31
C ASP A 14 -10.37 -0.46 0.09
N GLY A 15 -10.56 -1.76 0.30
CA GLY A 15 -10.89 -2.33 1.62
C GLY A 15 -9.78 -2.16 2.67
N PHE A 16 -8.53 -1.94 2.26
CA PHE A 16 -7.38 -1.76 3.15
C PHE A 16 -6.90 -0.31 3.27
N LYS A 17 -7.58 0.63 2.61
CA LYS A 17 -7.26 2.06 2.66
C LYS A 17 -7.21 2.56 4.11
N GLY A 18 -6.14 3.27 4.47
CA GLY A 18 -5.89 3.73 5.84
C GLY A 18 -5.08 2.75 6.71
N ASN A 19 -4.95 1.49 6.30
CA ASN A 19 -4.11 0.49 6.99
C ASN A 19 -2.91 0.08 6.13
N VAL A 20 -3.16 -0.32 4.89
CA VAL A 20 -2.14 -0.77 3.93
C VAL A 20 -2.31 0.00 2.63
N ASP A 21 -1.19 0.49 2.11
CA ASP A 21 -1.11 1.19 0.84
C ASP A 21 -0.45 0.27 -0.20
N PHE A 22 -1.17 0.03 -1.30
CA PHE A 22 -0.75 -0.81 -2.42
C PHE A 22 -0.38 0.07 -3.61
N TYR A 23 0.83 -0.10 -4.14
CA TYR A 23 1.35 0.72 -5.23
C TYR A 23 2.33 -0.06 -6.09
N VAL A 24 2.56 0.42 -7.31
CA VAL A 24 3.56 -0.12 -8.22
C VAL A 24 4.79 0.77 -8.20
N HIS A 25 5.95 0.21 -7.85
CA HIS A 25 7.23 0.92 -7.90
C HIS A 25 8.12 0.30 -8.96
N ARG A 26 8.44 1.04 -10.02
CA ARG A 26 9.31 0.57 -11.12
C ARG A 26 8.83 -0.78 -11.71
N GLY A 27 7.52 -0.93 -11.89
CA GLY A 27 6.90 -2.17 -12.38
C GLY A 27 6.76 -3.29 -11.33
N ILE A 28 7.22 -3.06 -10.09
CA ILE A 28 7.14 -4.04 -9.01
C ILE A 28 5.93 -3.70 -8.14
N PRO A 29 4.92 -4.58 -8.06
CA PRO A 29 3.80 -4.37 -7.15
C PRO A 29 4.28 -4.49 -5.70
N CYS A 30 3.87 -3.55 -4.87
CA CYS A 30 4.39 -3.37 -3.52
C CYS A 30 3.28 -2.98 -2.56
N ALA A 31 3.42 -3.41 -1.31
CA ALA A 31 2.59 -2.99 -0.19
C ALA A 31 3.44 -2.28 0.86
N ARG A 32 2.88 -1.24 1.49
CA ARG A 32 3.47 -0.60 2.67
C ARG A 32 2.38 -0.33 3.71
N SER A 33 2.79 -0.20 4.97
CA SER A 33 1.91 0.36 5.99
C SER A 33 1.49 1.77 5.60
N TRP A 34 0.23 2.11 5.82
CA TRP A 34 -0.30 3.43 5.51
C TRP A 34 0.56 4.50 6.20
N PRO A 35 0.90 5.60 5.51
CA PRO A 35 1.67 6.67 6.12
C PRO A 35 0.89 7.19 7.34
N LYS A 36 1.46 6.99 8.53
CA LYS A 36 0.96 7.62 9.74
C LYS A 36 1.19 9.12 9.57
N SER A 37 0.16 9.93 9.82
CA SER A 37 0.32 11.38 9.85
C SER A 37 1.56 11.70 10.69
N PRO A 38 2.49 12.56 10.22
CA PRO A 38 3.56 13.03 11.08
C PRO A 38 2.86 13.70 12.26
N GLY A 39 2.88 13.03 13.42
CA GLY A 39 2.27 13.57 14.62
C GLY A 39 2.82 14.98 14.83
N LYS A 40 1.96 15.93 15.19
CA LYS A 40 2.44 17.24 15.63
C LYS A 40 3.44 16.99 16.78
N ARG A 41 4.67 17.47 16.61
CA ARG A 41 5.67 17.52 17.69
C ARG A 41 5.18 18.38 18.83
#